data_AF-A0A959XXJ1-F1
#
_entry.id   AF-A0A959XXJ1-F1
#
_cell.length_a   1.000
_cell.length_b   1.000
_cell.length_c   1.000
_cell.angle_alpha   90.00
_cell.angle_beta   90.00
_cell.angle_gamma   90.00
#
_symmetry.space_group_name_H-M   'P 1'
#
loop_
_entity.id
_entity.type
_entity.pdbx_description
1 polymer ?
#
loop_
_entity_poly.entity_id
_entity_poly.type
_entity_poly.pdbx_seq_one_letter_code
_entity_poly.pdbx_strand_id
1 'polypeptide(L)'
;AERWTEVLQMDLSNSASDEQAIIFVAQGLTFHEPEPDHDEELEQRKLPFEELYQMVLRGEVRDSLTVAAVLKVKLMLLEGKLPG
;
A
#
# COMPACT_ATOMS: atom_id res chain seq x y z
N ALA A 1 1.67 -8.64 -11.97
CA ALA A 1 2.94 -8.25 -11.32
C ALA A 1 3.86 -9.47 -11.29
N GLU A 2 5.15 -9.27 -11.53
CA GLU A 2 6.15 -10.36 -11.53
C GLU A 2 6.60 -10.76 -10.13
N ARG A 3 6.56 -9.85 -9.16
CA ARG A 3 6.89 -10.13 -7.76
C ARG A 3 5.90 -9.50 -6.79
N TRP A 4 5.48 -10.29 -5.81
CA TRP A 4 4.70 -9.85 -4.65
C TRP A 4 5.50 -10.13 -3.39
N THR A 5 5.73 -9.11 -2.58
CA THR A 5 6.42 -9.25 -1.29
C THR A 5 5.47 -8.88 -0.19
N GLU A 6 5.26 -9.76 0.78
CA GLU A 6 4.46 -9.43 1.96
C GLU A 6 5.16 -8.34 2.78
N VAL A 7 4.39 -7.34 3.16
CA VAL A 7 4.86 -6.14 3.86
C VAL A 7 4.47 -6.21 5.34
N LEU A 8 3.21 -6.54 5.62
CA LEU A 8 2.65 -6.47 6.96
C LEU A 8 1.39 -7.34 7.09
N GLN A 9 1.21 -7.92 8.27
CA GLN A 9 -0.06 -8.47 8.74
C GLN A 9 -0.52 -7.66 9.94
N MET A 10 -1.80 -7.30 10.01
CA MET A 10 -2.36 -6.54 11.12
C MET A 10 -3.81 -6.90 11.40
N ASP A 11 -4.19 -6.82 12.68
CA ASP A 11 -5.58 -6.74 13.08
C ASP A 11 -6.02 -5.26 13.02
N LEU A 12 -7.16 -4.97 12.40
CA LEU A 12 -7.60 -3.57 12.19
C LEU A 12 -8.22 -2.94 13.43
N SER A 13 -9.03 -3.72 14.13
CA SER A 13 -9.67 -3.31 15.37
C SER A 13 -9.98 -4.54 16.20
N ASN A 14 -8.95 -5.14 16.79
CA ASN A 14 -9.06 -6.40 17.54
C ASN A 14 -10.01 -6.37 18.75
N SER A 15 -10.47 -5.19 19.15
CA SER A 15 -11.50 -5.01 20.19
C SER A 15 -12.93 -5.00 19.64
N ALA A 16 -13.11 -4.81 18.33
CA ALA A 16 -14.42 -4.68 17.69
C ALA A 16 -14.67 -5.73 16.58
N SER A 17 -13.61 -6.26 15.96
CA SER A 17 -13.65 -7.16 14.82
C SER A 17 -12.50 -8.17 14.86
N ASP A 18 -12.69 -9.31 14.20
CA ASP A 18 -11.65 -10.31 13.90
C ASP A 18 -11.06 -10.13 12.49
N GLU A 19 -11.37 -9.02 11.81
CA GLU A 19 -10.83 -8.68 10.50
C GLU A 19 -9.31 -8.50 10.52
N GLN A 20 -8.66 -9.17 9.59
CA GLN A 20 -7.20 -9.13 9.39
C GLN A 20 -6.86 -8.58 8.02
N ALA A 21 -5.87 -7.70 7.98
CA ALA A 21 -5.30 -7.21 6.73
C ALA A 21 -3.90 -7.79 6.51
N ILE A 22 -3.69 -8.31 5.31
CA ILE A 22 -2.38 -8.75 4.80
C ILE A 22 -2.01 -7.84 3.64
N ILE A 23 -0.92 -7.11 3.80
CA ILE A 23 -0.49 -6.07 2.86
C ILE A 23 0.69 -6.59 2.06
N PHE A 24 0.66 -6.41 0.74
CA PHE A 24 1.74 -6.76 -0.17
C PHE A 24 2.22 -5.56 -0.98
N VAL A 25 3.49 -5.57 -1.37
CA VAL A 25 4.04 -4.68 -2.40
C VAL A 25 4.24 -5.47 -3.70
N ALA A 26 3.69 -4.94 -4.79
CA ALA A 26 3.78 -5.52 -6.12
C ALA A 26 4.85 -4.81 -6.95
N GLN A 27 5.71 -5.57 -7.63
CA GLN A 27 6.79 -5.07 -8.49
C GLN A 27 6.80 -5.82 -9.83
N GLY A 28 7.41 -5.21 -10.86
CA GLY A 28 7.33 -5.71 -12.22
C GLY A 28 5.89 -5.67 -12.72
N LEU A 29 5.28 -4.47 -12.71
CA LEU A 29 3.91 -4.27 -13.14
C LEU A 29 3.84 -4.17 -14.66
N THR A 30 2.89 -4.91 -15.24
CA THR A 30 2.43 -4.70 -16.62
C THR A 30 1.05 -4.06 -16.54
N PHE A 31 0.85 -3.01 -17.32
CA PHE A 31 -0.41 -2.26 -17.32
C PHE A 31 -1.31 -2.79 -18.44
N HIS A 32 -2.58 -2.98 -18.10
CA HIS A 32 -3.64 -3.37 -19.02
C HIS A 32 -4.76 -2.32 -18.96
N GLU A 33 -5.71 -2.39 -19.90
CA GLU A 33 -6.90 -1.55 -19.83
C GLU A 33 -7.67 -1.88 -18.55
N PRO A 34 -8.11 -0.86 -17.77
CA PRO A 34 -8.89 -1.09 -16.56
C PRO A 34 -10.25 -1.69 -16.90
N GLU A 35 -10.68 -2.69 -16.13
CA GLU A 35 -12.00 -3.32 -16.24
C GLU A 35 -12.64 -3.38 -14.83
N PRO A 36 -13.02 -2.22 -14.25
CA PRO A 36 -13.69 -2.17 -12.96
C PRO A 36 -15.15 -2.65 -13.06
N ASP A 37 -15.68 -3.19 -11.96
CA ASP A 37 -17.10 -3.56 -11.88
C ASP A 37 -18.00 -2.30 -11.86
N HIS A 38 -19.29 -2.47 -12.17
CA HIS A 38 -20.26 -1.37 -12.32
C HIS A 38 -20.46 -0.49 -11.07
N ASP A 39 -20.09 -1.01 -9.90
CA ASP A 39 -20.20 -0.40 -8.59
C ASP A 39 -18.85 0.11 -8.04
N GLU A 40 -17.78 0.03 -8.84
CA GLU A 40 -16.45 0.51 -8.49
C GLU A 40 -16.12 1.85 -9.17
N GLU A 41 -16.06 2.93 -8.39
CA GLU A 41 -15.55 4.24 -8.85
C GLU A 41 -14.05 4.35 -8.55
N LEU A 42 -13.20 3.98 -9.51
CA LEU A 42 -11.74 4.00 -9.35
C LEU A 42 -11.08 5.09 -10.18
N GLU A 43 -10.38 6.01 -9.51
CA GLU A 43 -9.46 6.96 -10.15
C GLU A 43 -7.99 6.51 -10.00
N GLN A 44 -7.24 6.50 -11.10
CA GLN A 44 -5.82 6.17 -11.06
C GLN A 44 -4.95 7.42 -10.92
N ARG A 45 -4.18 7.48 -9.83
CA ARG A 45 -3.15 8.49 -9.62
C ARG A 45 -1.77 7.85 -9.53
N LYS A 46 -0.84 8.31 -10.37
CA LYS A 46 0.59 7.96 -10.29
C LYS A 46 1.35 9.10 -9.62
N LEU A 47 2.15 8.77 -8.63
CA LEU A 47 3.02 9.72 -7.94
C LEU A 47 4.31 9.02 -7.45
N PRO A 48 5.42 9.77 -7.27
CA PRO A 48 6.62 9.22 -6.65
C PRO A 48 6.34 8.68 -5.25
N PHE A 49 6.94 7.54 -4.89
CA PHE A 49 6.75 6.94 -3.57
C PHE A 49 7.14 7.89 -2.43
N GLU A 50 8.22 8.67 -2.61
CA GLU A 50 8.65 9.64 -1.60
C GLU A 50 7.59 10.73 -1.38
N GLU A 51 6.87 11.16 -2.42
CA GLU A 51 5.77 12.11 -2.27
C GLU A 51 4.64 11.52 -1.41
N LEU A 52 4.23 10.28 -1.69
CA LEU A 52 3.23 9.57 -0.89
C LEU A 52 3.65 9.41 0.57
N TYR A 53 4.92 9.06 0.81
CA TYR A 53 5.49 8.99 2.16
C TYR A 53 5.39 10.34 2.89
N GLN A 54 5.74 11.44 2.23
CA GLN A 54 5.60 12.77 2.82
C GLN A 54 4.12 13.15 3.06
N MET A 55 3.19 12.75 2.19
CA MET A 55 1.75 12.95 2.42
C MET A 55 1.25 12.21 3.67
N VAL A 56 1.74 10.99 3.91
CA VAL A 56 1.46 10.23 5.15
C VAL A 56 2.02 10.97 6.37
N LEU A 57 3.28 11.44 6.32
CA LEU A 57 3.89 12.18 7.44
C LEU A 57 3.17 13.49 7.75
N ARG A 58 2.65 14.19 6.73
CA ARG A 58 1.85 15.41 6.92
C ARG A 58 0.41 15.13 7.35
N GLY A 59 -0.02 13.86 7.40
CA GLY A 59 -1.38 13.47 7.73
C GLY A 59 -2.40 13.89 6.67
N GLU A 60 -1.99 14.02 5.41
CA GLU A 60 -2.89 14.19 4.25
C GLU A 60 -3.51 12.85 3.86
N VAL A 61 -2.77 11.75 4.03
CA VAL A 61 -3.25 10.38 3.90
C VAL A 61 -3.43 9.80 5.30
N ARG A 62 -4.66 9.35 5.61
CA ARG A 62 -5.06 8.91 6.95
C ARG A 62 -5.69 7.51 6.99
N ASP A 63 -5.89 6.90 5.83
CA ASP A 63 -6.34 5.52 5.76
C ASP A 63 -5.32 4.59 6.43
N SER A 64 -5.79 3.73 7.34
CA SER A 64 -4.93 2.95 8.24
C SER A 64 -4.01 1.98 7.49
N LEU A 65 -4.56 1.28 6.49
CA LEU A 65 -3.82 0.33 5.66
C LEU A 65 -2.74 1.06 4.86
N THR A 66 -3.10 2.19 4.25
CA THR A 66 -2.18 2.98 3.44
C THR A 66 -1.04 3.55 4.29
N VAL A 67 -1.34 4.13 5.45
CA VAL A 67 -0.34 4.68 6.37
C VAL A 67 0.64 3.58 6.80
N ALA A 68 0.13 2.44 7.25
CA ALA A 68 0.96 1.34 7.71
C ALA A 68 1.81 0.74 6.58
N ALA A 69 1.23 0.55 5.39
CA ALA A 69 1.93 0.05 4.21
C ALA A 69 3.10 0.96 3.81
N VAL A 70 2.84 2.26 3.66
CA VAL A 70 3.83 3.24 3.20
C VAL A 70 4.99 3.36 4.19
N LEU A 71 4.70 3.45 5.49
CA LEU A 71 5.75 3.51 6.52
C LEU A 71 6.58 2.22 6.56
N LYS A 72 5.95 1.04 6.45
CA LYS A 72 6.66 -0.23 6.44
C LYS A 72 7.52 -0.41 5.20
N VAL A 73 7.02 -0.06 4.02
CA VAL A 73 7.80 -0.10 2.77
C VAL A 73 8.99 0.85 2.84
N LYS A 74 8.83 2.07 3.39
CA LYS A 74 9.94 3.01 3.59
C LYS A 74 11.04 2.41 4.46
N LEU A 75 10.68 1.74 5.56
CA LEU A 75 11.64 1.03 6.41
C LEU A 75 12.34 -0.11 5.66
N MET A 76 11.60 -0.92 4.92
CA MET A 76 12.18 -2.02 4.13
C MET A 76 13.16 -1.53 3.07
N LEU A 77 12.90 -0.38 2.43
CA LEU A 77 13.83 0.26 1.50
C LEU A 77 15.12 0.72 2.21
N LEU A 78 14.99 1.37 3.38
CA LEU A 78 16.14 1.82 4.18
C LEU A 78 16.99 0.64 4.70
N GLU A 79 16.36 -0.48 5.02
CA GLU A 79 17.00 -1.72 5.46
C GLU A 79 17.56 -2.55 4.28
N GLY A 80 17.36 -2.12 3.04
CA GLY A 80 17.79 -2.86 1.84
C GLY A 80 17.03 -4.16 1.59
N LYS A 81 15.86 -4.35 2.23
CA LYS A 81 14.99 -5.53 2.07
C LYS A 81 14.10 -5.46 0.82
N LEU A 82 13.93 -4.26 0.27
CA LEU A 82 13.34 -4.02 -1.04
C LEU A 82 14.34 -3.24 -1.90
N PRO A 83 14.41 -3.51 -3.22
CA PRO A 83 15.13 -2.63 -4.13
C PRO A 83 14.36 -1.30 -4.27
N GLY A 84 15.11 -0.21 -4.32
CA GLY A 84 14.59 1.14 -4.59
C GLY A 84 14.26 1.39 -6.05
#